data_AF-A0AAV1UMC5-F1
#
_entry.id   AF-A0AAV1UMC5-F1
#
_cell.length_a   1.000
_cell.length_b   1.000
_cell.length_c   1.000
_cell.angle_alpha   90.00
_cell.angle_beta   90.00
_cell.angle_gamma   90.00
#
_symmetry.space_group_name_H-M   'P 1'
#
loop_
_entity.id
_entity.type
_entity.pdbx_description
1 polymer ?
#
loop_
_entity_poly.entity_id
_entity_poly.type
_entity_poly.pdbx_seq_one_letter_code
_entity_poly.pdbx_strand_id
1 'polypeptide(L)'
;MEVSESRLPTLIVAVACWALLWTLVLNIVPAGATRRNHIISLNATHGVVSTTSSVITLYYGLDTTISVAVSLSFFLVDLVAMIYADGLTNLLSLRLARLMDYAHHVFGLYWGVKLFVNEATVCDASFGNAYVWMQTNELSTGFYNWFRLTDSPVAGVLFVTSFFLFRVVFNTVYILPRVARNCQMLYVFGCSPFFVLQYIWFYMIVRKMVSTRSREDTVEKGKTR
;
A
#
# COMPACT_ATOMS: atom_id res chain seq x y z
N MET A 1 32.89 9.93 19.62
CA MET A 1 32.27 9.36 18.41
C MET A 1 31.29 8.33 18.91
N GLU A 2 30.02 8.71 19.09
CA GLU A 2 28.98 7.76 19.50
C GLU A 2 28.86 6.69 18.42
N VAL A 3 29.02 5.42 18.81
CA VAL A 3 28.65 4.31 17.96
C VAL A 3 27.13 4.38 17.87
N SER A 4 26.60 4.92 16.76
CA SER A 4 25.18 4.84 16.46
C SER A 4 24.82 3.36 16.41
N GLU A 5 24.21 2.83 17.46
CA GLU A 5 23.73 1.46 17.49
C GLU A 5 22.73 1.28 16.34
N SER A 6 22.91 0.20 15.57
CA SER A 6 22.02 -0.10 14.46
C SER A 6 20.61 -0.36 15.01
N ARG A 7 19.60 0.33 14.47
CA ARG A 7 18.17 0.10 14.78
C ARG A 7 17.61 -1.18 14.14
N LEU A 8 18.43 -1.91 13.38
CA LEU A 8 18.01 -3.10 12.63
C LEU A 8 17.50 -4.25 13.51
N PRO A 9 18.13 -4.61 14.66
CA PRO A 9 17.60 -5.66 15.54
C PRO A 9 16.22 -5.30 16.08
N THR A 10 16.01 -4.04 16.47
CA THR A 10 14.70 -3.54 16.92
C THR A 10 13.66 -3.63 15.82
N LEU A 11 14.01 -3.31 14.57
CA LEU A 11 13.13 -3.49 13.43
C LEU A 11 12.74 -4.96 13.23
N ILE A 12 13.70 -5.89 13.31
CA ILE A 12 13.42 -7.34 13.12
C ILE A 12 12.42 -7.83 14.16
N VAL A 13 12.61 -7.47 15.44
CA VAL A 13 11.69 -7.85 16.51
C VAL A 13 10.30 -7.24 16.26
N ALA A 14 10.23 -5.94 15.92
CA ALA A 14 8.97 -5.28 15.64
C ALA A 14 8.25 -5.91 14.44
N VAL A 15 8.96 -6.24 13.36
CA VAL A 15 8.41 -6.94 12.18
C VAL A 15 7.87 -8.31 12.58
N ALA A 16 8.57 -9.08 13.42
CA ALA A 16 8.09 -10.38 13.88
C ALA A 16 6.81 -10.25 14.72
N CYS A 17 6.75 -9.30 15.66
CA CYS A 17 5.57 -9.04 16.48
C CYS A 17 4.37 -8.62 15.62
N TRP A 18 4.56 -7.70 14.67
CA TRP A 18 3.48 -7.28 13.77
C TRP A 18 3.08 -8.38 12.80
N ALA A 19 4.00 -9.24 12.34
CA ALA A 19 3.67 -10.37 11.48
C ALA A 19 2.75 -11.38 12.19
N LEU A 20 2.97 -11.62 13.48
CA LEU A 20 2.06 -12.42 14.31
C LEU A 20 0.67 -11.78 14.39
N LEU A 21 0.61 -10.46 14.59
CA LEU A 21 -0.67 -9.74 14.65
C LEU A 21 -1.40 -9.76 13.30
N TRP A 22 -0.71 -9.56 12.18
CA TRP A 22 -1.32 -9.66 10.85
C TRP A 22 -1.81 -11.06 10.54
N THR A 23 -1.05 -12.07 10.94
CA THR A 23 -1.47 -13.47 10.82
C THR A 23 -2.72 -13.73 11.66
N LEU A 24 -2.79 -13.19 12.87
CA LEU A 24 -3.99 -13.29 13.71
C LEU A 24 -5.20 -12.61 13.03
N VAL A 25 -5.04 -11.39 12.52
CA VAL A 25 -6.10 -10.67 11.78
C VAL A 25 -6.58 -11.46 10.57
N LEU A 26 -5.65 -12.06 9.80
CA LEU A 26 -5.96 -12.91 8.66
C LEU A 26 -6.82 -14.13 9.05
N ASN A 27 -6.58 -14.72 10.23
CA ASN A 27 -7.26 -15.93 10.70
C ASN A 27 -8.58 -15.66 11.46
N ILE A 28 -8.74 -14.48 12.07
CA ILE A 28 -9.97 -14.12 12.79
C ILE A 28 -11.15 -13.89 11.84
N VAL A 29 -10.89 -13.33 10.65
CA VAL A 29 -11.95 -13.08 9.67
C VAL A 29 -12.23 -14.39 8.92
N PRO A 30 -13.40 -15.05 9.11
CA PRO A 30 -13.68 -16.30 8.43
C PRO A 30 -13.58 -16.09 6.92
N ALA A 31 -12.90 -17.03 6.24
CA ALA A 31 -12.88 -17.08 4.79
C ALA A 31 -14.32 -17.26 4.31
N GLY A 32 -14.95 -16.18 3.83
CA GLY A 32 -16.28 -16.25 3.23
C GLY A 32 -16.31 -17.22 2.05
N ALA A 33 -17.48 -17.44 1.44
CA ALA A 33 -17.70 -18.46 0.40
C ALA A 33 -16.68 -18.47 -0.76
N THR A 34 -16.02 -17.34 -1.04
CA THR A 34 -15.00 -17.19 -2.11
C THR A 34 -13.55 -17.16 -1.62
N ARG A 35 -13.30 -17.37 -0.31
CA ARG A 35 -11.99 -17.19 0.36
C ARG A 35 -11.34 -15.81 0.16
N ARG A 36 -12.01 -14.80 -0.41
CA ARG A 36 -11.43 -13.46 -0.64
C ARG A 36 -11.57 -12.49 0.53
N ASN A 37 -12.48 -12.76 1.47
CA ASN A 37 -12.87 -11.78 2.47
C ASN A 37 -11.78 -11.51 3.52
N HIS A 38 -10.93 -12.50 3.83
CA HIS A 38 -9.86 -12.32 4.82
C HIS A 38 -8.71 -11.44 4.28
N ILE A 39 -8.31 -11.60 3.02
CA ILE A 39 -7.29 -10.73 2.36
C ILE A 39 -7.80 -9.29 2.27
N ILE A 40 -9.07 -9.12 1.86
CA ILE A 40 -9.69 -7.79 1.76
C ILE A 40 -9.72 -7.09 3.12
N SER A 41 -10.03 -7.83 4.19
CA SER A 41 -10.07 -7.28 5.55
C SER A 41 -8.68 -6.94 6.08
N LEU A 42 -7.67 -7.78 5.78
CA LEU A 42 -6.28 -7.49 6.12
C LEU A 42 -5.81 -6.19 5.45
N ASN A 43 -6.07 -6.02 4.16
CA ASN A 43 -5.67 -4.82 3.40
C ASN A 43 -6.36 -3.55 3.91
N ALA A 44 -7.64 -3.65 4.29
CA ALA A 44 -8.35 -2.53 4.89
C ALA A 44 -7.77 -2.15 6.25
N THR A 45 -7.48 -3.15 7.08
CA THR A 45 -6.89 -2.95 8.42
C THR A 45 -5.49 -2.35 8.31
N HIS A 46 -4.65 -2.87 7.43
CA HIS A 46 -3.34 -2.31 7.15
C HIS A 46 -3.44 -0.86 6.70
N GLY A 47 -4.36 -0.52 5.81
CA GLY A 47 -4.50 0.86 5.33
C GLY A 47 -4.77 1.87 6.45
N VAL A 48 -5.60 1.50 7.43
CA VAL A 48 -5.87 2.34 8.62
C VAL A 48 -4.66 2.41 9.55
N VAL A 49 -4.08 1.25 9.90
CA VAL A 49 -3.00 1.17 10.89
C VAL A 49 -1.71 1.82 10.36
N SER A 50 -1.35 1.57 9.10
CA SER A 50 -0.18 2.18 8.44
C SER A 50 -0.34 3.69 8.31
N THR A 51 -1.49 4.18 7.87
CA THR A 51 -1.75 5.63 7.79
C THR A 51 -1.64 6.27 9.17
N THR A 52 -2.32 5.70 10.18
CA THR A 52 -2.35 6.26 11.54
C THR A 52 -0.97 6.27 12.18
N SER A 53 -0.26 5.14 12.14
CA SER A 53 1.11 5.06 12.69
C SER A 53 2.05 6.05 12.01
N SER A 54 1.96 6.19 10.69
CA SER A 54 2.82 7.11 9.92
C SER A 54 2.53 8.57 10.24
N VAL A 55 1.25 8.95 10.32
CA VAL A 55 0.87 10.32 10.70
C VAL A 55 1.36 10.64 12.12
N ILE A 56 1.19 9.73 13.08
CA ILE A 56 1.68 9.92 14.45
C ILE A 56 3.21 10.05 14.46
N THR A 57 3.92 9.15 13.79
CA THR A 57 5.38 9.19 13.68
C THR A 57 5.87 10.52 13.12
N LEU A 58 5.29 10.99 12.02
CA LEU A 58 5.70 12.22 11.36
C LEU A 58 5.31 13.48 12.15
N TYR A 59 4.11 13.51 12.72
CA TYR A 59 3.61 14.67 13.45
C TYR A 59 4.38 14.92 14.75
N TYR A 60 4.72 13.86 15.50
CA TYR A 60 5.46 13.97 16.75
C TYR A 60 6.98 13.79 16.59
N GLY A 61 7.49 13.58 15.37
CA GLY A 61 8.91 13.35 15.13
C GLY A 61 9.45 12.10 15.81
N LEU A 62 8.65 11.02 15.85
CA LEU A 62 9.02 9.78 16.53
C LEU A 62 9.98 8.93 15.69
N ASP A 63 10.59 7.97 16.36
CA ASP A 63 11.31 6.87 15.73
C ASP A 63 10.42 6.13 14.71
N THR A 64 10.96 5.92 13.51
CA THR A 64 10.26 5.31 12.36
C THR A 64 10.17 3.78 12.41
N THR A 65 10.78 3.11 13.41
CA THR A 65 10.86 1.64 13.45
C THR A 65 9.50 1.01 13.44
N ILE A 66 8.56 1.54 14.23
CA ILE A 66 7.21 0.98 14.33
C ILE A 66 6.41 1.19 13.04
N SER A 67 6.39 2.40 12.48
CA SER A 67 5.66 2.68 11.23
C SER A 67 6.22 1.89 10.04
N VAL A 68 7.54 1.72 9.96
CA VAL A 68 8.17 0.85 8.98
C VAL A 68 7.79 -0.62 9.22
N ALA A 69 7.89 -1.11 10.47
CA ALA A 69 7.59 -2.50 10.82
C ALA A 69 6.14 -2.89 10.51
N VAL A 70 5.18 -2.00 10.77
CA VAL A 70 3.75 -2.17 10.47
C VAL A 70 3.55 -2.59 9.01
N SER A 71 4.15 -1.86 8.06
CA SER A 71 3.95 -2.17 6.63
C SER A 71 4.88 -3.27 6.11
N LEU A 72 6.12 -3.38 6.61
CA LEU A 72 7.02 -4.47 6.20
C LEU A 72 6.43 -5.83 6.57
N SER A 73 5.95 -5.97 7.80
CA SER A 73 5.30 -7.20 8.25
C SER A 73 4.02 -7.50 7.49
N PHE A 74 3.20 -6.49 7.17
CA PHE A 74 2.01 -6.66 6.33
C PHE A 74 2.39 -7.17 4.94
N PHE A 75 3.33 -6.50 4.26
CA PHE A 75 3.74 -6.92 2.92
C PHE A 75 4.31 -8.34 2.91
N LEU A 76 5.00 -8.75 3.98
CA LEU A 76 5.50 -10.12 4.11
C LEU A 76 4.35 -11.12 4.28
N VAL A 77 3.44 -10.88 5.23
CA VAL A 77 2.33 -11.79 5.53
C VAL A 77 1.37 -11.91 4.35
N ASP A 78 0.97 -10.79 3.74
CA ASP A 78 0.07 -10.82 2.59
C ASP A 78 0.75 -11.47 1.37
N LEU A 79 2.04 -11.22 1.13
CA LEU A 79 2.78 -11.90 0.05
C LEU A 79 2.78 -13.43 0.22
N VAL A 80 3.00 -13.92 1.43
CA VAL A 80 2.93 -15.37 1.73
C VAL A 80 1.52 -15.89 1.51
N ALA A 81 0.50 -15.17 1.98
CA ALA A 81 -0.90 -15.55 1.77
C ALA A 81 -1.26 -15.57 0.27
N MET A 82 -0.77 -14.61 -0.51
CA MET A 82 -0.95 -14.55 -1.96
C MET A 82 -0.31 -15.76 -2.66
N ILE A 83 0.94 -16.10 -2.33
CA ILE A 83 1.64 -17.28 -2.89
C ILE A 83 0.90 -18.57 -2.55
N TYR A 84 0.43 -18.71 -1.30
CA TYR A 84 -0.33 -19.87 -0.87
C TYR A 84 -1.67 -20.00 -1.63
N ALA A 85 -2.36 -18.87 -1.85
CA ALA A 85 -3.65 -18.85 -2.54
C ALA A 85 -3.53 -19.10 -4.06
N ASP A 86 -2.51 -18.53 -4.71
CA ASP A 86 -2.37 -18.59 -6.18
C ASP A 86 -1.57 -19.84 -6.63
N GLY A 87 -0.70 -20.37 -5.78
CA GLY A 87 0.20 -21.48 -6.08
C GLY A 87 1.43 -21.04 -6.90
N LEU A 88 2.61 -21.56 -6.53
CA LEU A 88 3.91 -21.16 -7.12
C LEU A 88 4.00 -21.39 -8.64
N THR A 89 3.36 -22.44 -9.15
CA THR A 89 3.43 -22.82 -10.57
C THR A 89 2.57 -21.93 -11.48
N ASN A 90 1.62 -21.18 -10.91
CA ASN A 90 0.67 -20.37 -11.69
C ASN A 90 1.07 -18.90 -11.78
N LEU A 91 2.16 -18.49 -11.14
CA LEU A 91 2.51 -17.06 -11.02
C LEU A 91 2.61 -16.36 -12.38
N LEU A 92 3.14 -17.02 -13.41
CA LEU A 92 3.29 -16.44 -14.75
C LEU A 92 1.98 -16.41 -15.57
N SER A 93 0.95 -17.15 -15.18
CA SER A 93 -0.35 -17.15 -15.84
C SER A 93 -1.34 -16.17 -15.20
N LEU A 94 -0.91 -15.44 -14.16
CA LEU A 94 -1.73 -14.47 -13.46
C LEU A 94 -2.06 -13.26 -14.35
N ARG A 95 -3.25 -12.71 -14.12
CA ARG A 95 -3.67 -11.46 -14.75
C ARG A 95 -2.74 -10.32 -14.33
N LEU A 96 -2.51 -9.34 -15.21
CA LEU A 96 -1.65 -8.19 -14.95
C LEU A 96 -1.94 -7.49 -13.62
N ALA A 97 -3.22 -7.29 -13.28
CA ALA A 97 -3.61 -6.67 -12.00
C ALA A 97 -3.03 -7.43 -10.79
N ARG A 98 -3.01 -8.76 -10.83
CA ARG A 98 -2.48 -9.60 -9.75
C ARG A 98 -0.95 -9.60 -9.74
N LEU A 99 -0.30 -9.60 -10.91
CA LEU A 99 1.16 -9.42 -11.02
C LEU A 99 1.62 -8.07 -10.45
N MET A 100 0.82 -7.02 -10.63
CA MET A 100 1.10 -5.71 -10.02
C MET A 100 1.00 -5.74 -8.49
N ASP A 101 0.04 -6.48 -7.92
CA ASP A 101 -0.03 -6.67 -6.47
C ASP A 101 1.26 -7.33 -5.95
N TYR A 102 1.77 -8.35 -6.63
CA TYR A 102 3.06 -8.97 -6.29
C TYR A 102 4.21 -7.97 -6.36
N ALA A 103 4.31 -7.21 -7.45
CA ALA A 103 5.35 -6.20 -7.62
C ALA A 103 5.29 -5.14 -6.51
N HIS A 104 4.10 -4.69 -6.13
CA HIS A 104 3.89 -3.75 -5.05
C HIS A 104 4.40 -4.27 -3.70
N HIS A 105 4.10 -5.52 -3.36
CA HIS A 105 4.55 -6.14 -2.10
C HIS A 105 6.07 -6.29 -2.07
N VAL A 106 6.66 -6.80 -3.14
CA VAL A 106 8.11 -6.99 -3.26
C VAL A 106 8.84 -5.65 -3.20
N PHE A 107 8.37 -4.64 -3.93
CA PHE A 107 8.96 -3.30 -3.89
C PHE A 107 8.76 -2.63 -2.52
N GLY A 108 7.59 -2.81 -1.89
CA GLY A 108 7.33 -2.33 -0.53
C GLY A 108 8.32 -2.89 0.49
N LEU A 109 8.56 -4.21 0.45
CA LEU A 109 9.56 -4.86 1.30
C LEU A 109 10.97 -4.34 1.05
N TYR A 110 11.40 -4.33 -0.22
CA TYR A 110 12.75 -3.91 -0.59
C TYR A 110 13.03 -2.45 -0.19
N TRP A 111 12.15 -1.53 -0.58
CA TRP A 111 12.33 -0.11 -0.32
C TRP A 111 12.11 0.25 1.15
N GLY A 112 11.20 -0.43 1.85
CA GLY A 112 11.03 -0.23 3.30
C GLY A 112 12.31 -0.55 4.08
N VAL A 113 12.96 -1.67 3.77
CA VAL A 113 14.24 -2.03 4.40
C VAL A 113 15.35 -1.06 3.97
N LYS A 114 15.49 -0.78 2.67
CA LYS A 114 16.55 0.09 2.16
C LYS A 114 16.48 1.52 2.72
N LEU A 115 15.29 2.11 2.75
CA LEU A 115 15.10 3.47 3.26
C LEU A 115 15.24 3.54 4.78
N PHE A 116 14.89 2.47 5.51
CA PHE A 116 15.13 2.41 6.95
C PHE A 116 16.62 2.32 7.29
N VAL A 117 17.35 1.39 6.66
CA VAL A 117 18.79 1.19 6.94
C VAL A 117 19.61 2.43 6.61
N ASN A 118 19.21 3.19 5.59
CA ASN A 118 19.93 4.38 5.13
C ASN A 118 19.23 5.69 5.54
N GLU A 119 18.27 5.66 6.46
CA GLU A 119 17.43 6.82 6.77
C GLU A 119 18.24 8.08 7.10
N ALA A 120 19.27 7.93 7.94
CA ALA A 120 20.13 9.02 8.38
C ALA A 120 21.04 9.61 7.27
N THR A 121 21.20 8.92 6.15
CA THR A 121 22.07 9.35 5.05
C THR A 121 21.29 9.71 3.79
N VAL A 122 20.04 9.29 3.68
CA VAL A 122 19.21 9.44 2.47
C VAL A 122 18.45 10.75 2.45
N CYS A 123 17.90 11.15 3.59
CA CYS A 123 17.09 12.37 3.70
C CYS A 123 17.56 13.21 4.88
N ASP A 124 17.33 14.52 4.79
CA ASP A 124 17.52 15.44 5.90
C ASP A 124 16.64 15.03 7.09
N ALA A 125 17.17 15.19 8.30
CA ALA A 125 16.47 14.81 9.54
C ALA A 125 15.09 15.47 9.69
N SER A 126 14.90 16.66 9.13
CA SER A 126 13.62 17.39 9.15
C SER A 126 12.55 16.79 8.23
N PHE A 127 12.97 16.03 7.21
CA PHE A 127 12.08 15.29 6.34
C PHE A 127 11.80 13.89 6.91
N GLY A 128 12.81 13.26 7.51
CA GLY A 128 12.70 11.91 8.05
C GLY A 128 12.60 10.86 6.94
N ASN A 129 11.92 9.75 7.21
CA ASN A 129 11.88 8.61 6.30
C ASN A 129 10.82 8.74 5.20
N ALA A 130 11.25 8.83 3.94
CA ALA A 130 10.37 8.90 2.77
C ALA A 130 9.36 7.72 2.69
N TYR A 131 9.72 6.54 3.19
CA TYR A 131 8.83 5.39 3.23
C TYR A 131 7.61 5.64 4.11
N VAL A 132 7.81 6.31 5.25
CA VAL A 132 6.75 6.63 6.21
C VAL A 132 5.80 7.69 5.62
N TRP A 133 6.33 8.65 4.87
CA TRP A 133 5.48 9.59 4.13
C TRP A 133 4.56 8.90 3.13
N MET A 134 5.06 7.92 2.39
CA MET A 134 4.25 7.21 1.39
C MET A 134 3.09 6.42 2.03
N GLN A 135 3.28 5.91 3.25
CA GLN A 135 2.27 5.16 4.02
C GLN A 135 1.09 6.03 4.47
N THR A 136 1.23 7.36 4.53
CA THR A 136 0.12 8.28 4.89
C THR A 136 -1.03 8.26 3.87
N ASN A 137 -0.80 7.67 2.69
CA ASN A 137 -1.75 7.67 1.58
C ASN A 137 -2.58 6.38 1.48
N GLU A 138 -2.46 5.47 2.45
CA GLU A 138 -3.13 4.16 2.42
C GLU A 138 -4.64 4.22 2.71
N LEU A 139 -5.19 5.40 3.04
CA LEU A 139 -6.61 5.56 3.38
C LEU A 139 -7.56 5.13 2.25
N SER A 140 -7.19 5.35 0.98
CA SER A 140 -8.01 4.95 -0.17
C SER A 140 -8.27 3.44 -0.23
N THR A 141 -7.40 2.62 0.37
CA THR A 141 -7.49 1.17 0.40
C THR A 141 -8.75 0.69 1.13
N GLY A 142 -9.21 1.42 2.15
CA GLY A 142 -10.46 1.11 2.85
C GLY A 142 -11.68 1.18 1.94
N PHE A 143 -11.81 2.26 1.16
CA PHE A 143 -12.92 2.44 0.22
C PHE A 143 -12.88 1.42 -0.93
N TYR A 144 -11.67 1.06 -1.41
CA TYR A 144 -11.51 0.02 -2.41
C TYR A 144 -12.07 -1.32 -1.95
N ASN A 145 -11.73 -1.70 -0.72
CA ASN A 145 -12.16 -2.96 -0.13
C ASN A 145 -13.67 -2.95 0.13
N TRP A 146 -14.22 -1.83 0.60
CA TRP A 146 -15.67 -1.67 0.72
C TRP A 146 -16.37 -1.82 -0.64
N PHE A 147 -15.84 -1.18 -1.69
CA PHE A 147 -16.38 -1.32 -3.04
C PHE A 147 -16.34 -2.78 -3.52
N ARG A 148 -15.22 -3.49 -3.33
CA ARG A 148 -15.09 -4.91 -3.73
C ARG A 148 -16.04 -5.87 -3.00
N LEU A 149 -16.45 -5.54 -1.77
CA LEU A 149 -17.32 -6.39 -0.98
C LEU A 149 -18.81 -6.13 -1.24
N THR A 150 -19.15 -4.92 -1.65
CA THR A 150 -20.56 -4.46 -1.71
C THR A 150 -21.01 -4.00 -3.08
N ASP A 151 -20.09 -3.82 -4.03
CA ASP A 151 -20.31 -3.18 -5.33
C ASP A 151 -21.01 -1.80 -5.21
N SER A 152 -20.89 -1.14 -4.04
CA SER A 152 -21.53 0.15 -3.76
C SER A 152 -20.96 1.28 -4.62
N PRO A 153 -21.79 1.99 -5.42
CA PRO A 153 -21.33 3.11 -6.23
C PRO A 153 -20.69 4.23 -5.39
N VAL A 154 -21.22 4.47 -4.18
CA VAL A 154 -20.68 5.46 -3.24
C VAL A 154 -19.26 5.08 -2.82
N ALA A 155 -19.03 3.81 -2.46
CA ALA A 155 -17.70 3.31 -2.11
C ALA A 155 -16.73 3.43 -3.29
N GLY A 156 -17.19 3.17 -4.51
CA GLY A 156 -16.42 3.35 -5.74
C GLY A 156 -15.99 4.81 -5.97
N VAL A 157 -16.92 5.76 -5.84
CA VAL A 157 -16.61 7.20 -5.98
C VAL A 157 -15.64 7.68 -4.90
N LEU A 158 -15.86 7.27 -3.64
CA LEU A 158 -14.95 7.60 -2.54
C LEU A 158 -13.56 7.01 -2.78
N PHE A 159 -13.47 5.78 -3.27
CA PHE A 159 -12.20 5.15 -3.63
C PHE A 159 -11.47 5.94 -4.71
N VAL A 160 -12.10 6.23 -5.85
CA VAL A 160 -11.41 6.92 -6.95
C VAL A 160 -10.98 8.34 -6.56
N THR A 161 -11.85 9.06 -5.84
CA THR A 161 -11.56 10.42 -5.40
C THR A 161 -10.41 10.42 -4.39
N SER A 162 -10.47 9.57 -3.37
CA SER A 162 -9.41 9.47 -2.35
C SER A 162 -8.09 8.95 -2.94
N PHE A 163 -8.13 7.97 -3.85
CA PHE A 163 -6.95 7.47 -4.54
C PHE A 163 -6.30 8.58 -5.36
N PHE A 164 -7.09 9.33 -6.13
CA PHE A 164 -6.56 10.46 -6.90
C PHE A 164 -5.94 11.52 -6.00
N LEU A 165 -6.62 11.94 -4.93
CA LEU A 165 -6.11 12.98 -4.05
C LEU A 165 -4.85 12.55 -3.27
N PHE A 166 -4.88 11.39 -2.62
CA PHE A 166 -3.79 10.95 -1.74
C PHE A 166 -2.64 10.25 -2.49
N ARG A 167 -2.92 9.46 -3.53
CA ARG A 167 -1.88 8.71 -4.23
C ARG A 167 -1.35 9.42 -5.46
N VAL A 168 -2.18 10.19 -6.15
CA VAL A 168 -1.74 10.95 -7.32
C VAL A 168 -1.33 12.35 -6.88
N VAL A 169 -2.28 13.21 -6.51
CA VAL A 169 -2.02 14.63 -6.24
C VAL A 169 -1.00 14.84 -5.12
N PHE A 170 -1.22 14.24 -3.94
CA PHE A 170 -0.32 14.43 -2.81
C PHE A 170 1.10 13.89 -3.09
N ASN A 171 1.23 12.71 -3.70
CA ASN A 171 2.56 12.20 -4.03
C ASN A 171 3.26 13.05 -5.09
N THR A 172 2.56 13.46 -6.16
CA THR A 172 3.15 14.22 -7.25
C THR A 172 3.49 15.65 -6.85
N VAL A 173 2.56 16.34 -6.16
CA VAL A 173 2.66 17.78 -5.90
C VAL A 173 3.38 18.07 -4.59
N TYR A 174 3.27 17.19 -3.60
CA TYR A 174 3.84 17.42 -2.28
C TYR A 174 5.05 16.53 -1.97
N ILE A 175 4.93 15.21 -2.09
CA ILE A 175 6.03 14.31 -1.72
C ILE A 175 7.21 14.40 -2.68
N LEU A 176 7.00 14.24 -4.00
CA LEU A 176 8.10 14.23 -4.97
C LEU A 176 8.98 15.48 -4.88
N PRO A 177 8.44 16.72 -4.85
CA PRO A 177 9.28 17.91 -4.71
C PRO A 177 10.03 17.97 -3.38
N ARG A 178 9.43 17.49 -2.28
CA ARG A 178 10.11 17.47 -0.98
C ARG A 178 11.22 16.42 -0.92
N VAL A 179 11.00 15.23 -1.47
CA VAL A 179 12.05 14.20 -1.57
C VAL A 179 13.18 14.70 -2.47
N ALA A 180 12.87 15.34 -3.60
CA ALA A 180 13.90 15.87 -4.51
C ALA A 180 14.76 17.01 -3.88
N ARG A 181 14.20 17.76 -2.92
CA ARG A 181 14.93 18.84 -2.23
C ARG A 181 15.68 18.38 -0.99
N ASN A 182 15.12 17.45 -0.23
CA ASN A 182 15.61 17.07 1.10
C ASN A 182 16.21 15.66 1.13
N CYS A 183 16.23 14.94 0.00
CA CYS A 183 16.80 13.59 -0.08
C CYS A 183 17.71 13.44 -1.29
N GLN A 184 18.57 12.42 -1.24
CA GLN A 184 19.44 12.06 -2.35
C GLN A 184 18.62 11.63 -3.58
N MET A 185 18.90 12.25 -4.73
CA MET A 185 18.18 12.00 -5.99
C MET A 185 18.19 10.54 -6.44
N LEU A 186 19.24 9.76 -6.12
CA LEU A 186 19.30 8.33 -6.43
C LEU A 186 18.13 7.56 -5.80
N TYR A 187 17.70 7.94 -4.60
CA TYR A 187 16.59 7.30 -3.91
C TYR A 187 15.23 7.73 -4.46
N VAL A 188 15.12 8.94 -5.02
CA VAL A 188 13.94 9.37 -5.82
C VAL A 188 13.78 8.47 -7.04
N PHE A 189 14.84 8.24 -7.80
CA PHE A 189 14.81 7.34 -8.96
C PHE A 189 14.55 5.90 -8.55
N GLY A 190 15.14 5.45 -7.45
CA GLY A 190 14.90 4.14 -6.88
C GLY A 190 13.43 3.90 -6.53
N CYS A 191 12.77 4.87 -5.89
CA CYS A 191 11.37 4.76 -5.50
C CYS A 191 10.38 5.07 -6.65
N SER A 192 10.86 5.62 -7.77
CA SER A 192 10.03 5.98 -8.94
C SER A 192 9.12 4.86 -9.45
N PRO A 193 9.51 3.55 -9.48
CA PRO A 193 8.62 2.49 -9.91
C PRO A 193 7.37 2.38 -9.04
N PHE A 194 7.44 2.70 -7.75
CA PHE A 194 6.28 2.68 -6.85
C PHE A 194 5.26 3.77 -7.21
N PHE A 195 5.73 4.96 -7.55
CA PHE A 195 4.87 6.03 -8.05
C PHE A 195 4.28 5.69 -9.42
N VAL A 196 5.08 5.09 -10.31
CA VAL A 196 4.60 4.59 -11.63
C VAL A 196 3.47 3.57 -11.47
N LEU A 197 3.61 2.62 -10.55
CA LEU A 197 2.55 1.63 -10.27
C LEU A 197 1.23 2.30 -9.86
N GLN A 198 1.27 3.38 -9.07
CA GLN A 198 0.06 4.10 -8.65
C GLN A 198 -0.65 4.76 -9.83
N TYR A 199 0.08 5.37 -10.78
CA TYR A 199 -0.54 5.95 -11.99
C TYR A 199 -1.16 4.87 -12.88
N ILE A 200 -0.48 3.73 -13.05
CA ILE A 200 -1.00 2.60 -13.83
C ILE A 200 -2.29 2.06 -13.18
N TRP A 201 -2.30 1.89 -11.85
CA TRP A 201 -3.50 1.48 -11.13
C TRP A 201 -4.63 2.49 -11.31
N PHE A 202 -4.37 3.79 -11.16
CA PHE A 202 -5.39 4.82 -11.36
C PHE A 202 -6.01 4.72 -12.76
N TYR A 203 -5.18 4.59 -13.80
CA TYR A 203 -5.66 4.41 -15.17
C TYR A 203 -6.54 3.16 -15.31
N MET A 204 -6.13 2.03 -14.75
CA MET A 204 -6.91 0.78 -14.78
C MET A 204 -8.25 0.92 -14.05
N ILE A 205 -8.27 1.63 -12.91
CA ILE A 205 -9.47 1.90 -12.12
C ILE A 205 -10.46 2.74 -12.93
N VAL A 206 -9.99 3.88 -13.47
CA VAL A 206 -10.83 4.77 -14.29
C VAL A 206 -11.39 4.04 -15.51
N ARG A 207 -10.55 3.30 -16.23
CA ARG A 207 -10.98 2.50 -17.39
C ARG A 207 -12.06 1.48 -17.01
N LYS A 208 -11.89 0.79 -15.87
CA LYS A 208 -12.89 -0.18 -15.38
C LYS A 208 -14.21 0.51 -15.07
N MET A 209 -14.20 1.65 -14.38
CA MET A 209 -15.43 2.38 -14.05
C MET A 209 -16.18 2.86 -15.29
N VAL A 210 -15.46 3.43 -16.26
CA VAL A 210 -16.07 3.88 -17.53
C VAL A 210 -16.71 2.70 -18.27
N SER A 211 -16.00 1.56 -18.35
CA SER A 211 -16.53 0.36 -19.01
C SER A 211 -17.75 -0.24 -18.31
N THR A 212 -17.81 -0.22 -16.98
CA THR A 212 -18.97 -0.72 -16.23
C THR A 212 -20.19 0.16 -16.49
N ARG A 213 -20.02 1.49 -16.43
CA ARG A 213 -21.09 2.46 -16.68
C ARG A 213 -21.66 2.33 -18.10
N SER A 214 -20.80 2.20 -19.12
CA SER A 214 -21.26 1.96 -20.50
C SER A 214 -22.08 0.68 -20.65
N ARG A 215 -21.77 -0.37 -19.87
CA ARG A 215 -22.55 -1.63 -19.89
C ARG A 215 -23.91 -1.47 -19.24
N GLU A 216 -23.99 -0.78 -18.10
CA GLU A 216 -25.26 -0.49 -17.42
C GLU A 216 -26.20 0.34 -18.30
N ASP A 217 -25.68 1.41 -18.92
CA ASP A 217 -26.44 2.27 -19.85
C ASP A 217 -26.99 1.48 -21.06
N THR A 218 -26.25 0.46 -21.52
CA THR A 218 -26.66 -0.38 -22.65
C THR A 218 -27.73 -1.39 -22.25
N VAL A 219 -27.62 -1.97 -21.06
CA VAL A 219 -28.62 -2.91 -20.51
C VAL A 219 -29.93 -2.19 -20.20
N GLU A 220 -29.86 -0.97 -19.66
CA GLU A 220 -31.04 -0.16 -19.34
C GLU A 220 -31.79 0.25 -20.62
N LYS A 221 -31.07 0.72 -21.65
CA LYS A 221 -31.66 1.02 -22.97
C LYS A 221 -32.26 -0.20 -23.66
N GLY A 222 -31.70 -1.39 -23.43
CA GLY A 222 -32.19 -2.65 -23.98
C GLY A 222 -33.46 -3.18 -23.30
N LYS A 223 -33.74 -2.78 -22.06
CA LYS A 223 -34.98 -3.14 -21.33
C LYS A 223 -36.16 -2.19 -21.63
N THR A 224 -35.89 -1.01 -22.16
CA THR A 224 -36.89 0.00 -22.56
C THR A 224 -37.36 -0.14 -24.02
N ARG A 225 -37.01 -1.23 -24.71
CA ARG A 225 -37.52 -1.59 -26.05
C ARG A 225 -38.35 -2.86 -25.96
#